data_AF-A0A015KSS8-F1
#
_entry.id   AF-A0A015KSS8-F1
#
_cell.length_a   1.000
_cell.length_b   1.000
_cell.length_c   1.000
_cell.angle_alpha   90.00
_cell.angle_beta   90.00
_cell.angle_gamma   90.00
#
_symmetry.space_group_name_H-M   'P 1'
#
loop_
_entity.id
_entity.type
_entity.pdbx_description
1 polymer ?
#
loop_
_entity_poly.entity_id
_entity_poly.type
_entity_poly.pdbx_seq_one_letter_code
_entity_poly.pdbx_strand_id
1 'polypeptide(L)'
;MLLEQQEATSVQYLIQHFNREIPTVIDHSCTICYPTPQTVTIQFRNFWNWLETYYRAETFTLYTVQALPIYCAAFQNDSNSTKPPQVVDLALKILLSISYFVRPDVLEDLVYYFLNFTFRTNYFNNPVTPELINTFNADLVTANNYPLSNYQAPPNNPLLNNPPVNQNNNANMNEGQMKDLMKNVGDLLENTLNNNTTAITNALQNNLNAINALTTANQNRTTSKVVDVPFFYGRDDEDPYEWCRLFEAAFAANGWPDNRKIALAAGFLKEAA
;
A
#
# COMPACT_ATOMS: atom_id res chain seq x y z
N MET A 1 7.11 14.31 -18.40
CA MET A 1 5.70 14.52 -18.01
C MET A 1 5.33 13.91 -16.65
N LEU A 2 5.32 12.58 -16.44
CA LEU A 2 4.84 12.02 -15.15
C LEU A 2 5.73 12.41 -13.94
N LEU A 3 7.05 12.44 -14.13
CA LEU A 3 7.99 12.81 -13.06
C LEU A 3 7.94 14.31 -12.71
N GLU A 4 7.70 15.19 -13.68
CA GLU A 4 7.54 16.64 -13.45
C GLU A 4 6.25 16.95 -12.68
N GLN A 5 5.16 16.24 -13.02
CA GLN A 5 3.91 16.33 -12.27
C GLN A 5 4.07 15.85 -10.82
N GLN A 6 4.87 14.81 -10.62
CA GLN A 6 5.18 14.34 -9.27
C GLN A 6 5.96 15.38 -8.45
N GLU A 7 6.95 16.05 -9.04
CA GLU A 7 7.69 17.14 -8.38
C GLU A 7 6.78 18.29 -7.96
N ALA A 8 5.91 18.73 -8.87
CA ALA A 8 4.93 19.77 -8.57
C ALA A 8 4.02 19.33 -7.41
N THR A 9 3.63 18.05 -7.38
CA THR A 9 2.85 17.46 -6.30
C THR A 9 3.63 17.45 -4.98
N SER A 10 4.89 17.03 -4.97
CA SER A 10 5.74 16.98 -3.77
C SER A 10 6.00 18.37 -3.18
N VAL A 11 6.26 19.36 -4.03
CA VAL A 11 6.44 20.76 -3.59
C VAL A 11 5.14 21.30 -2.99
N GLN A 12 4.00 21.08 -3.66
CA GLN A 12 2.70 21.50 -3.14
C GLN A 12 2.39 20.82 -1.80
N TYR A 13 2.64 19.52 -1.68
CA TYR A 13 2.40 18.74 -0.48
C TYR A 13 3.26 19.23 0.70
N LEU A 14 4.52 19.57 0.45
CA LEU A 14 5.43 20.13 1.46
C LEU A 14 4.95 21.50 1.96
N ILE A 15 4.47 22.37 1.07
CA ILE A 15 3.88 23.66 1.44
C ILE A 15 2.64 23.47 2.32
N GLN A 16 1.77 22.51 1.98
CA GLN A 16 0.57 22.18 2.76
C GLN A 16 0.93 21.72 4.17
N HIS A 17 1.97 20.90 4.35
CA HIS A 17 2.48 20.54 5.67
C HIS A 17 2.97 21.75 6.47
N PHE A 18 3.74 22.63 5.83
CA PHE A 18 4.24 23.85 6.48
C PHE A 18 3.10 24.76 6.95
N ASN A 19 2.05 24.88 6.14
CA ASN A 19 0.87 25.69 6.45
C ASN A 19 -0.17 25.00 7.34
N ARG A 20 0.04 23.73 7.72
CA ARG A 20 -0.91 22.87 8.46
C ARG A 20 -2.26 22.71 7.75
N GLU A 21 -2.24 22.70 6.43
CA GLU A 21 -3.40 22.44 5.58
C GLU A 21 -3.61 20.93 5.41
N ILE A 22 -4.86 20.53 5.17
CA ILE A 22 -5.18 19.13 4.82
C ILE A 22 -4.75 18.91 3.36
N PRO A 23 -3.84 17.97 3.08
CA PRO A 23 -3.39 17.76 1.71
C PRO A 23 -4.48 17.22 0.80
N THR A 24 -4.55 17.75 -0.42
CA THR A 24 -5.57 17.39 -1.43
C THR A 24 -5.13 16.27 -2.37
N VAL A 25 -3.83 15.98 -2.41
CA VAL A 25 -3.20 14.93 -3.21
C VAL A 25 -2.20 14.22 -2.32
N ILE A 26 -2.08 12.89 -2.38
CA ILE A 26 -1.15 12.14 -1.52
C ILE A 26 0.23 12.08 -2.19
N ASP A 27 1.28 12.47 -1.47
CA ASP A 27 2.67 12.25 -1.86
C ASP A 27 3.31 11.13 -1.00
N HIS A 28 3.55 9.98 -1.63
CA HIS A 28 4.16 8.81 -0.97
C HIS A 28 5.67 8.95 -0.72
N SER A 29 6.32 9.98 -1.27
CA SER A 29 7.73 10.32 -0.97
C SER A 29 7.88 11.20 0.27
N CYS A 30 6.77 11.70 0.83
CA CYS A 30 6.80 12.56 2.02
C CYS A 30 7.29 11.81 3.27
N THR A 31 8.47 12.18 3.76
CA THR A 31 9.09 11.60 4.96
C THR A 31 8.42 12.01 6.27
N ILE A 32 7.57 13.05 6.25
CA ILE A 32 6.73 13.44 7.41
C ILE A 32 5.57 12.45 7.57
N CYS A 33 4.89 12.12 6.47
CA CYS A 33 3.76 11.17 6.47
C CYS A 33 4.23 9.71 6.54
N TYR A 34 5.35 9.40 5.87
CA TYR A 34 5.91 8.07 5.73
C TYR A 34 7.37 8.07 6.20
N PRO A 35 7.62 8.09 7.52
CA PRO A 35 8.98 8.17 8.05
C PRO A 35 9.84 7.00 7.57
N THR A 36 11.10 7.26 7.25
CA THR A 36 12.03 6.21 6.81
C THR A 36 12.22 5.17 7.91
N PRO A 37 11.94 3.88 7.66
CA PRO A 37 12.08 2.85 8.67
C PRO A 37 13.56 2.56 8.96
N GLN A 38 13.87 2.25 10.22
CA GLN A 38 15.25 1.96 10.65
C GLN A 38 15.75 0.57 10.23
N THR A 39 14.82 -0.35 9.95
CA THR A 39 15.14 -1.72 9.55
C THR A 39 14.36 -2.09 8.29
N VAL A 40 15.02 -2.85 7.41
CA VAL A 40 14.46 -3.31 6.14
C VAL A 40 14.83 -4.78 5.91
N THR A 41 14.03 -5.48 5.11
CA THR A 41 14.28 -6.88 4.77
C THR A 41 15.47 -7.01 3.82
N ILE A 42 16.04 -8.22 3.71
CA ILE A 42 17.11 -8.50 2.72
C ILE A 42 16.58 -8.29 1.29
N GLN A 43 15.34 -8.71 1.03
CA GLN A 43 14.67 -8.49 -0.26
C GLN A 43 14.61 -7.00 -0.61
N PHE A 44 14.17 -6.14 0.33
CA PHE A 44 14.13 -4.70 0.11
C PHE A 44 15.54 -4.12 -0.07
N ARG A 45 16.53 -4.61 0.68
CA ARG A 45 17.92 -4.17 0.54
C ARG A 45 18.49 -4.48 -0.86
N ASN A 46 18.20 -5.65 -1.43
CA ASN A 46 18.60 -5.99 -2.79
C ASN A 46 17.98 -5.04 -3.83
N PHE A 47 16.69 -4.75 -3.68
CA PHE A 47 15.98 -3.75 -4.49
C PHE A 47 16.59 -2.35 -4.34
N TRP A 48 16.83 -1.90 -3.11
CA TRP A 48 17.36 -0.58 -2.82
C TRP A 48 18.78 -0.38 -3.35
N ASN A 49 19.66 -1.36 -3.12
CA ASN A 49 21.06 -1.30 -3.57
C ASN A 49 21.14 -1.09 -5.09
N TRP A 50 20.23 -1.69 -5.86
CA TRP A 50 20.15 -1.48 -7.30
C TRP A 50 19.82 -0.03 -7.66
N LEU A 51 18.76 0.53 -7.07
CA LEU A 51 18.34 1.91 -7.37
C LEU A 51 19.37 2.94 -6.88
N GLU A 52 19.93 2.76 -5.70
CA GLU A 52 20.97 3.62 -5.14
C GLU A 52 22.22 3.64 -6.04
N THR A 53 22.66 2.46 -6.50
CA THR A 53 23.89 2.32 -7.29
C THR A 53 23.73 2.85 -8.72
N TYR A 54 22.63 2.52 -9.40
CA TYR A 54 22.50 2.73 -10.85
C TYR A 54 21.59 3.90 -11.23
N TYR A 55 20.69 4.33 -10.33
CA TYR A 55 19.74 5.41 -10.59
C TYR A 55 19.89 6.58 -9.62
N ARG A 56 20.93 6.57 -8.77
CA ARG A 56 21.23 7.65 -7.81
C ARG A 56 20.04 7.94 -6.89
N ALA A 57 19.31 6.89 -6.51
CA ALA A 57 18.29 6.98 -5.48
C ALA A 57 18.93 7.40 -4.14
N GLU A 58 18.31 8.33 -3.44
CA GLU A 58 18.86 8.97 -2.24
C GLU A 58 18.09 8.56 -0.98
N THR A 59 16.76 8.61 -1.02
CA THR A 59 15.92 8.24 0.13
C THR A 59 14.69 7.44 -0.28
N PHE A 60 14.22 6.61 0.66
CA PHE A 60 12.96 5.89 0.58
C PHE A 60 12.12 6.14 1.83
N THR A 61 10.84 5.82 1.75
CA THR A 61 9.87 6.01 2.83
C THR A 61 9.33 4.68 3.36
N LEU A 62 8.58 4.71 4.46
CA LEU A 62 7.84 3.53 4.94
C LEU A 62 6.89 2.99 3.85
N TYR A 63 6.31 3.88 3.04
CA TYR A 63 5.47 3.48 1.91
C TYR A 63 6.25 2.62 0.92
N THR A 64 7.45 3.05 0.49
CA THR A 64 8.28 2.28 -0.45
C THR A 64 8.54 0.86 0.06
N VAL A 65 8.85 0.73 1.35
CA VAL A 65 9.15 -0.56 2.00
C VAL A 65 7.92 -1.46 2.05
N GLN A 66 6.74 -0.91 2.35
CA GLN A 66 5.50 -1.69 2.44
C GLN A 66 4.91 -2.03 1.06
N ALA A 67 5.11 -1.16 0.07
CA ALA A 67 4.56 -1.35 -1.26
C ALA A 67 5.30 -2.43 -2.06
N LEU A 68 6.63 -2.58 -1.87
CA LEU A 68 7.42 -3.60 -2.58
C LEU A 68 6.88 -5.03 -2.45
N PRO A 69 6.61 -5.59 -1.25
CA PRO A 69 6.07 -6.94 -1.13
C PRO A 69 4.66 -7.09 -1.74
N ILE A 70 3.83 -6.04 -1.68
CA ILE A 70 2.50 -6.04 -2.32
C ILE A 70 2.65 -6.14 -3.84
N TYR A 71 3.55 -5.34 -4.41
CA TYR A 71 3.89 -5.42 -5.83
C TYR A 71 4.45 -6.79 -6.21
N CYS A 72 5.39 -7.35 -5.45
CA CYS A 72 5.96 -8.67 -5.74
C CYS A 72 4.90 -9.76 -5.72
N ALA A 73 3.97 -9.74 -4.76
CA ALA A 73 2.85 -10.67 -4.71
C ALA A 73 1.92 -10.50 -5.93
N ALA A 74 1.58 -9.27 -6.31
CA ALA A 74 0.77 -8.99 -7.50
C ALA A 74 1.47 -9.44 -8.79
N PHE A 75 2.78 -9.24 -8.89
CA PHE A 75 3.59 -9.68 -10.04
C PHE A 75 3.64 -11.21 -10.15
N GLN A 76 3.82 -11.89 -9.02
CA GLN A 76 3.90 -13.35 -8.92
C GLN A 76 2.56 -14.05 -9.23
N ASN A 77 1.46 -13.46 -8.80
CA ASN A 77 0.11 -13.99 -9.04
C ASN A 77 -0.36 -13.84 -10.49
N ASP A 78 0.40 -13.12 -11.32
CA ASP A 78 0.11 -12.91 -12.73
C ASP A 78 1.07 -13.74 -13.61
N SER A 79 0.51 -14.65 -14.41
CA SER A 79 1.29 -15.50 -15.31
C SER A 79 1.54 -14.88 -16.69
N ASN A 80 1.06 -13.65 -16.94
CA ASN A 80 1.18 -13.02 -18.24
C ASN A 80 2.61 -12.53 -18.48
N SER A 81 3.10 -12.71 -19.71
CA SER A 81 4.38 -12.17 -20.16
C SER A 81 4.36 -10.63 -20.17
N THR A 82 3.24 -10.05 -20.59
CA THR A 82 2.96 -8.61 -20.48
C THR A 82 2.16 -8.34 -19.22
N LYS A 83 2.70 -7.51 -18.31
CA LYS A 83 2.05 -7.26 -17.02
C LYS A 83 0.82 -6.35 -17.15
N PRO A 84 -0.26 -6.63 -16.40
CA PRO A 84 -1.48 -5.85 -16.48
C PRO A 84 -1.26 -4.43 -15.91
N PRO A 85 -2.10 -3.45 -16.29
CA PRO A 85 -1.97 -2.05 -15.85
C PRO A 85 -1.88 -1.88 -14.33
N GLN A 86 -2.53 -2.74 -13.56
CA GLN A 86 -2.50 -2.71 -12.09
C GLN A 86 -1.09 -2.99 -11.51
N VAL A 87 -0.37 -3.96 -12.09
CA VAL A 87 1.01 -4.27 -11.67
C VAL A 87 1.97 -3.15 -12.07
N VAL A 88 1.75 -2.56 -13.25
CA VAL A 88 2.53 -1.41 -13.74
C VAL A 88 2.27 -0.16 -12.88
N ASP A 89 1.02 0.09 -12.46
CA ASP A 89 0.67 1.18 -11.55
C ASP A 89 1.31 1.02 -10.16
N LEU A 90 1.32 -0.19 -9.61
CA LEU A 90 2.07 -0.47 -8.37
C LEU A 90 3.56 -0.23 -8.55
N ALA A 91 4.13 -0.64 -9.69
CA ALA A 91 5.54 -0.42 -9.98
C ALA A 91 5.88 1.07 -10.04
N LEU A 92 5.06 1.86 -10.75
CA LEU A 92 5.17 3.31 -10.81
C LEU A 92 5.07 3.93 -9.42
N LYS A 93 4.04 3.59 -8.63
CA LYS A 93 3.87 4.14 -7.27
C LYS A 93 5.08 3.90 -6.37
N ILE A 94 5.71 2.72 -6.47
CA ILE A 94 6.96 2.43 -5.73
C ILE A 94 8.08 3.35 -6.22
N LEU A 95 8.33 3.40 -7.53
CA LEU A 95 9.44 4.17 -8.09
C LEU A 95 9.29 5.68 -7.88
N LEU A 96 8.05 6.17 -7.89
CA LEU A 96 7.71 7.56 -7.58
C LEU A 96 7.82 7.83 -6.06
N SER A 97 7.62 6.86 -5.17
CA SER A 97 7.81 7.09 -3.72
C SER A 97 9.27 7.32 -3.27
N ILE A 98 10.22 7.24 -4.20
CA ILE A 98 11.67 7.36 -3.94
C ILE A 98 12.15 8.75 -4.34
N SER A 99 13.04 9.34 -3.54
CA SER A 99 13.74 10.56 -3.91
C SER A 99 15.05 10.22 -4.62
N TYR A 100 15.35 10.91 -5.71
CA TYR A 100 16.55 10.70 -6.51
C TYR A 100 17.41 11.96 -6.47
N PHE A 101 18.73 11.78 -6.29
CA PHE A 101 19.67 12.90 -6.34
C PHE A 101 19.77 13.48 -7.75
N VAL A 102 19.74 12.61 -8.77
CA VAL A 102 19.52 12.99 -10.17
C VAL A 102 18.40 12.13 -10.71
N ARG A 103 17.41 12.80 -11.28
CA ARG A 103 16.24 12.20 -11.91
C ARG A 103 16.65 11.21 -13.02
N PRO A 104 16.04 10.01 -13.07
CA PRO A 104 16.13 9.16 -14.25
C PRO A 104 15.54 9.88 -15.48
N ASP A 105 16.32 9.99 -16.55
CA ASP A 105 15.91 10.73 -17.76
C ASP A 105 14.66 10.13 -18.43
N VAL A 106 14.49 8.81 -18.33
CA VAL A 106 13.36 8.08 -18.92
C VAL A 106 12.74 7.15 -17.87
N LEU A 107 11.58 7.53 -17.33
CA LEU A 107 10.86 6.72 -16.33
C LEU A 107 10.41 5.37 -16.91
N GLU A 108 10.02 5.35 -18.18
CA GLU A 108 9.56 4.14 -18.87
C GLU A 108 10.65 3.06 -18.89
N ASP A 109 11.90 3.46 -19.12
CA ASP A 109 13.05 2.57 -19.02
C ASP A 109 13.16 2.04 -17.59
N LEU A 110 13.17 2.91 -16.58
CA LEU A 110 13.28 2.46 -15.20
C LEU A 110 12.18 1.46 -14.80
N VAL A 111 10.93 1.71 -15.21
CA VAL A 111 9.82 0.76 -15.02
C VAL A 111 10.09 -0.56 -15.75
N TYR A 112 10.58 -0.50 -16.98
CA TYR A 112 10.89 -1.67 -17.77
C TYR A 112 11.99 -2.53 -17.14
N TYR A 113 13.08 -1.91 -16.68
CA TYR A 113 14.14 -2.59 -15.92
C TYR A 113 13.59 -3.15 -14.61
N PHE A 114 12.76 -2.39 -13.89
CA PHE A 114 12.18 -2.83 -12.62
C PHE A 114 11.34 -4.08 -12.80
N LEU A 115 10.45 -4.14 -13.80
CA LEU A 115 9.64 -5.32 -14.12
C LEU A 115 10.51 -6.54 -14.48
N ASN A 116 11.53 -6.34 -15.33
CA ASN A 116 12.42 -7.42 -15.75
C ASN A 116 13.29 -7.96 -14.61
N PHE A 117 13.86 -7.08 -13.80
CA PHE A 117 14.67 -7.48 -12.65
C PHE A 117 13.83 -8.08 -11.54
N THR A 118 12.57 -7.67 -11.39
CA THR A 118 11.63 -8.38 -10.50
C THR A 118 11.57 -9.86 -10.85
N PHE A 119 11.39 -10.21 -12.12
CA PHE A 119 11.39 -11.61 -12.56
C PHE A 119 12.77 -12.27 -12.39
N ARG A 120 13.82 -11.66 -12.96
CA ARG A 120 15.16 -12.28 -13.08
C ARG A 120 15.89 -12.46 -11.74
N THR A 121 15.56 -11.67 -10.74
CA THR A 121 16.15 -11.78 -9.39
C THR A 121 15.33 -12.65 -8.44
N ASN A 122 14.26 -13.30 -8.92
CA ASN A 122 13.27 -13.95 -8.08
C ASN A 122 12.69 -12.98 -7.06
N TYR A 123 12.04 -11.92 -7.53
CA TYR A 123 11.37 -10.89 -6.73
C TYR A 123 12.32 -10.18 -5.75
N PHE A 124 13.54 -9.85 -6.20
CA PHE A 124 14.61 -9.27 -5.38
C PHE A 124 15.06 -10.13 -4.20
N ASN A 125 14.72 -11.41 -4.15
CA ASN A 125 15.35 -12.34 -3.21
C ASN A 125 16.85 -12.49 -3.50
N ASN A 126 17.26 -12.30 -4.75
CA ASN A 126 18.66 -12.19 -5.17
C ASN A 126 18.97 -10.72 -5.54
N PRO A 127 20.25 -10.29 -5.42
CA PRO A 127 20.65 -8.94 -5.82
C PRO A 127 20.62 -8.76 -7.35
N VAL A 128 20.39 -7.53 -7.79
CA VAL A 128 20.67 -7.12 -9.19
C VAL A 128 22.17 -6.89 -9.32
N THR A 129 22.87 -7.83 -9.98
CA THR A 129 24.33 -7.74 -10.14
C THR A 129 24.71 -7.02 -11.45
N PRO A 130 25.94 -6.49 -11.56
CA PRO A 130 26.44 -5.93 -12.81
C PRO A 130 26.35 -6.91 -13.99
N GLU A 131 26.61 -8.21 -13.75
CA GLU A 131 26.52 -9.26 -14.78
C GLU A 131 25.08 -9.45 -15.27
N LEU A 132 24.10 -9.41 -14.36
CA LEU A 132 22.68 -9.48 -14.72
C LEU A 132 22.29 -8.30 -15.61
N ILE A 133 22.72 -7.09 -15.25
CA ILE A 133 22.46 -5.86 -16.02
C ILE A 133 23.09 -5.97 -17.42
N ASN A 134 24.37 -6.34 -17.49
CA ASN A 134 25.08 -6.46 -18.76
C ASN A 134 24.46 -7.51 -19.68
N THR A 135 24.07 -8.67 -19.13
CA THR A 135 23.39 -9.73 -19.89
C THR A 135 22.05 -9.23 -20.41
N PHE A 136 21.26 -8.59 -19.55
CA PHE A 136 19.96 -8.03 -19.95
C PHE A 136 20.10 -6.97 -21.03
N ASN A 137 21.06 -6.06 -20.92
CA ASN A 137 21.31 -5.02 -21.92
C ASN A 137 21.75 -5.63 -23.27
N ALA A 138 22.55 -6.69 -23.25
CA ALA A 138 22.93 -7.42 -24.45
C ALA A 138 21.73 -8.12 -25.11
N ASP A 139 20.82 -8.70 -24.31
CA ASP A 139 19.56 -9.28 -24.80
C ASP A 139 18.68 -8.21 -25.50
N LEU A 140 18.63 -6.99 -24.96
CA LEU A 140 17.83 -5.89 -25.54
C LEU A 140 18.37 -5.45 -26.91
N VAL A 141 19.69 -5.34 -27.04
CA VAL A 141 20.36 -4.96 -28.30
C VAL A 141 20.17 -6.04 -29.37
N THR A 142 20.16 -7.31 -28.99
CA THR A 142 19.92 -8.41 -29.94
C THR A 142 18.44 -8.59 -30.29
N ALA A 143 17.52 -8.30 -29.37
CA ALA A 143 16.08 -8.44 -29.58
C ALA A 143 15.46 -7.30 -30.39
N ASN A 144 16.01 -6.08 -30.30
CA ASN A 144 15.43 -4.88 -30.92
C ASN A 144 16.54 -4.01 -31.54
N ASN A 145 16.45 -3.69 -32.84
CA ASN A 145 17.23 -2.62 -33.48
C ASN A 145 16.83 -1.22 -32.96
N TYR A 146 16.80 -1.02 -31.64
CA TYR A 146 16.58 0.28 -30.99
C TYR A 146 17.93 0.81 -30.46
N PRO A 147 18.37 2.01 -30.87
CA PRO A 147 19.56 2.62 -30.31
C PRO A 147 19.27 3.10 -28.89
N LEU A 148 19.84 2.43 -27.88
CA LEU A 148 20.01 2.99 -26.53
C LEU A 148 20.86 4.27 -26.65
N SER A 149 20.21 5.42 -26.78
CA SER A 149 20.91 6.70 -26.75
C SER A 149 21.13 7.06 -25.28
N ASN A 150 22.36 6.82 -24.81
CA ASN A 150 22.98 7.38 -23.60
C ASN A 150 22.99 6.58 -22.28
N TYR A 151 22.88 5.25 -22.29
CA TYR A 151 23.47 4.48 -21.18
C TYR A 151 24.98 4.38 -21.39
N GLN A 152 25.75 5.31 -20.81
CA GLN A 152 27.19 5.13 -20.65
C GLN A 152 27.42 4.18 -19.47
N ALA A 153 27.91 2.98 -19.78
CA ALA A 153 28.48 2.10 -18.76
C ALA A 153 29.57 2.88 -17.97
N PRO A 154 29.61 2.79 -16.63
CA PRO A 154 30.71 3.35 -15.85
C PRO A 154 32.05 2.78 -16.33
N PRO A 155 33.18 3.51 -16.13
CA PRO A 155 34.49 3.04 -16.56
C PRO A 155 34.78 1.66 -15.97
N ASN A 156 35.09 0.71 -16.86
CA ASN A 156 35.60 -0.61 -16.49
C ASN A 156 36.63 -0.47 -15.38
N ASN A 157 36.43 -1.19 -14.27
CA ASN A 157 37.52 -1.47 -13.34
C ASN A 157 38.20 -2.74 -13.89
N PRO A 158 39.37 -2.64 -14.55
CA PRO A 158 40.08 -3.84 -14.95
C PRO A 158 40.75 -4.37 -13.69
N LEU A 159 40.28 -5.51 -13.18
CA LEU A 159 41.05 -6.56 -12.52
C LEU A 159 40.09 -7.48 -11.73
N LEU A 160 39.56 -8.51 -12.40
CA LEU A 160 39.31 -9.78 -11.73
C LEU A 160 39.43 -10.93 -12.76
N ASN A 161 40.65 -11.36 -13.01
CA ASN A 161 40.88 -12.70 -13.53
C ASN A 161 40.52 -13.68 -12.41
N ASN A 162 39.39 -14.38 -12.53
CA ASN A 162 39.13 -15.55 -11.70
C ASN A 162 39.39 -16.86 -12.46
N PRO A 163 39.88 -17.91 -11.76
CA PRO A 163 40.31 -19.17 -12.36
C PRO A 163 39.13 -20.02 -12.84
N PRO A 164 39.37 -21.10 -13.62
CA PRO A 164 38.31 -21.99 -14.07
C PRO A 164 37.60 -22.66 -12.89
N VAL A 165 36.27 -22.49 -12.83
CA VAL A 165 35.39 -23.18 -11.88
C VAL A 165 35.35 -24.67 -12.22
N ASN A 166 35.77 -25.49 -11.26
CA ASN A 166 35.64 -26.94 -11.31
C ASN A 166 34.16 -27.33 -11.15
N GLN A 167 33.56 -27.83 -12.23
CA GLN A 167 32.27 -28.50 -12.19
C GLN A 167 32.44 -29.87 -11.51
N ASN A 168 32.20 -29.95 -10.21
CA ASN A 168 31.79 -31.21 -9.60
C ASN A 168 31.10 -30.96 -8.28
N ASN A 169 29.76 -31.03 -8.32
CA ASN A 169 28.85 -31.58 -7.31
C ASN A 169 27.41 -31.27 -7.76
N ASN A 170 26.92 -31.96 -8.81
CA ASN A 170 25.49 -31.95 -9.12
C ASN A 170 24.93 -33.36 -8.85
N ALA A 171 24.31 -33.53 -7.68
CA ALA A 171 23.38 -34.63 -7.47
C ALA A 171 22.14 -34.32 -8.32
N ASN A 172 22.10 -34.88 -9.53
CA ASN A 172 21.03 -34.67 -10.49
C ASN A 172 19.74 -35.30 -9.94
N MET A 173 18.82 -34.49 -9.40
CA MET A 173 17.49 -34.95 -9.00
C MET A 173 16.76 -35.48 -10.24
N ASN A 174 16.23 -36.70 -10.17
CA ASN A 174 15.48 -37.27 -11.29
C ASN A 174 14.06 -36.68 -11.37
N GLU A 175 13.44 -36.81 -12.55
CA GLU A 175 12.11 -36.25 -12.84
C GLU A 175 11.01 -36.71 -11.84
N GLY A 176 11.11 -37.95 -11.34
CA GLY A 176 10.21 -38.47 -10.32
C GLY A 176 10.35 -37.75 -8.98
N GLN A 177 11.59 -37.52 -8.53
CA GLN A 177 11.88 -36.77 -7.29
C GLN A 177 11.43 -35.31 -7.38
N MET A 178 11.56 -34.67 -8.55
CA MET A 178 11.05 -33.32 -8.78
C MET A 178 9.51 -33.29 -8.73
N LYS A 179 8.84 -34.27 -9.33
CA LYS A 179 7.38 -34.39 -9.33
C LYS A 179 6.82 -34.58 -7.92
N ASP A 180 7.47 -35.42 -7.11
CA ASP A 180 7.08 -35.66 -5.72
C ASP A 180 7.30 -34.41 -4.85
N LEU A 181 8.40 -33.68 -5.06
CA LEU A 181 8.66 -32.41 -4.38
C LEU A 181 7.58 -31.38 -4.73
N MET A 182 7.26 -31.22 -6.01
CA MET A 182 6.22 -30.30 -6.49
C MET A 182 4.85 -30.64 -5.91
N LYS A 183 4.51 -31.93 -5.83
CA LYS A 183 3.26 -32.40 -5.21
C LYS A 183 3.21 -32.06 -3.72
N ASN A 184 4.27 -32.36 -2.96
CA ASN A 184 4.33 -32.07 -1.54
C ASN A 184 4.26 -30.56 -1.25
N VAL A 185 4.88 -29.73 -2.09
CA VAL A 185 4.77 -28.27 -2.01
C VAL A 185 3.34 -27.81 -2.32
N GLY A 186 2.68 -28.39 -3.32
CA GLY A 186 1.27 -28.13 -3.64
C GLY A 186 0.35 -28.45 -2.48
N ASP A 187 0.49 -29.64 -1.89
CA ASP A 187 -0.32 -30.10 -0.76
C ASP A 187 -0.10 -29.20 0.49
N LEU A 188 1.14 -28.79 0.76
CA LEU A 188 1.45 -27.87 1.86
C LEU A 188 0.85 -26.48 1.63
N LEU A 189 0.91 -25.98 0.39
CA LEU A 189 0.35 -24.69 0.02
C LEU A 189 -1.17 -24.69 0.13
N GLU A 190 -1.83 -25.72 -0.39
CA GLU A 190 -3.29 -25.87 -0.31
C GLU A 190 -3.77 -25.91 1.14
N ASN A 191 -3.11 -26.71 1.99
CA ASN A 191 -3.45 -26.77 3.42
C ASN A 191 -3.25 -25.41 4.12
N THR A 192 -2.17 -24.69 3.81
CA THR A 192 -1.89 -23.38 4.40
C THR A 192 -2.92 -22.34 3.96
N LEU A 193 -3.30 -22.33 2.68
CA LEU A 193 -4.32 -21.43 2.14
C LEU A 193 -5.69 -21.72 2.72
N ASN A 194 -6.08 -22.99 2.85
CA ASN A 194 -7.35 -23.39 3.44
C ASN A 194 -7.44 -22.96 4.91
N ASN A 195 -6.40 -23.21 5.71
CA ASN A 195 -6.35 -22.80 7.11
C ASN A 195 -6.44 -21.27 7.28
N ASN A 196 -5.70 -20.51 6.46
CA ASN A 196 -5.75 -19.05 6.50
C ASN A 196 -7.13 -18.53 6.07
N THR A 197 -7.75 -19.13 5.06
CA THR A 197 -9.10 -18.77 4.60
C THR A 197 -10.14 -18.99 5.70
N THR A 198 -10.08 -20.13 6.40
CA THR A 198 -10.97 -20.40 7.54
C THR A 198 -10.73 -19.42 8.69
N ALA A 199 -9.48 -19.14 9.03
CA ALA A 199 -9.13 -18.19 10.10
C ALA A 199 -9.63 -16.77 9.80
N ILE A 200 -9.44 -16.30 8.56
CA ILE A 200 -9.91 -14.98 8.11
C ILE A 200 -11.45 -14.94 8.11
N THR A 201 -12.11 -15.98 7.59
CA THR A 201 -13.58 -16.06 7.56
C THR A 201 -14.16 -15.98 8.96
N ASN A 202 -13.58 -16.72 9.92
CA ASN A 202 -14.02 -16.71 11.31
C ASN A 202 -13.78 -15.34 11.98
N ALA A 203 -12.62 -14.72 11.74
CA ALA A 203 -12.31 -13.40 12.28
C ALA A 203 -13.27 -12.32 11.73
N LEU A 204 -13.57 -12.36 10.43
CA LEU A 204 -14.52 -11.47 9.80
C LEU A 204 -15.93 -11.65 10.38
N GLN A 205 -16.39 -12.89 10.52
CA GLN A 205 -17.71 -13.18 11.09
C GLN A 205 -17.81 -12.68 12.54
N ASN A 206 -16.77 -12.88 13.35
CA ASN A 206 -16.73 -12.38 14.72
C ASN A 206 -16.80 -10.84 14.77
N ASN A 207 -16.07 -10.16 13.89
CA ASN A 207 -16.11 -8.70 13.80
C ASN A 207 -17.49 -8.20 13.36
N LEU A 208 -18.13 -8.85 12.39
CA LEU A 208 -19.49 -8.50 11.96
C LEU A 208 -20.50 -8.68 13.10
N ASN A 209 -20.40 -9.78 13.85
CA ASN A 209 -21.25 -10.03 15.01
C ASN A 209 -21.05 -8.95 16.09
N ALA A 210 -19.80 -8.57 16.37
CA ALA A 210 -19.47 -7.50 17.32
C ALA A 210 -20.01 -6.14 16.88
N ILE A 211 -19.88 -5.79 15.59
CA ILE A 211 -20.43 -4.54 15.03
C ILE A 211 -21.96 -4.53 15.13
N ASN A 212 -22.62 -5.65 14.83
CA ASN A 212 -24.08 -5.76 14.95
C ASN A 212 -24.52 -5.61 16.41
N ALA A 213 -23.78 -6.19 17.36
CA ALA A 213 -24.04 -6.03 18.78
C ALA A 213 -23.87 -4.57 19.25
N LEU A 214 -22.81 -3.89 18.81
CA LEU A 214 -22.59 -2.47 19.12
C LEU A 214 -23.67 -1.57 18.49
N THR A 215 -24.06 -1.85 17.25
CA THR A 215 -25.11 -1.11 16.55
C THR A 215 -26.45 -1.26 17.28
N THR A 216 -26.79 -2.48 17.68
CA THR A 216 -28.00 -2.77 18.46
C THR A 216 -27.96 -2.09 19.83
N ALA A 217 -26.81 -2.13 20.52
CA ALA A 217 -26.62 -1.47 21.81
C ALA A 217 -26.78 0.05 21.70
N ASN A 218 -26.26 0.66 20.62
CA ASN A 218 -26.39 2.09 20.37
C ASN A 218 -27.83 2.50 20.04
N GLN A 219 -28.56 1.68 19.26
CA GLN A 219 -29.98 1.91 18.96
C GLN A 219 -30.87 1.82 20.20
N ASN A 220 -30.50 0.98 21.17
CA ASN A 220 -31.24 0.79 22.42
C ASN A 220 -30.75 1.69 23.57
N ARG A 221 -29.88 2.66 23.30
CA ARG A 221 -29.34 3.58 24.31
C ARG A 221 -30.43 4.57 24.75
N THR A 222 -31.21 4.19 25.75
CA THR A 222 -32.34 4.98 26.29
C THR A 222 -31.96 5.82 27.51
N THR A 223 -30.76 5.64 28.08
CA THR A 223 -30.44 6.13 29.43
C THR A 223 -29.16 6.97 29.55
N SER A 224 -28.38 7.19 28.48
CA SER A 224 -27.32 8.20 28.53
C SER A 224 -27.94 9.60 28.46
N LYS A 225 -28.15 10.18 29.64
CA LYS A 225 -28.57 11.56 29.81
C LYS A 225 -27.37 12.36 30.32
N VAL A 226 -26.70 13.04 29.40
CA VAL A 226 -25.61 13.99 29.71
C VAL A 226 -26.19 15.39 29.90
N VAL A 227 -27.19 15.74 29.09
CA VAL A 227 -27.90 17.03 29.09
C VAL A 227 -29.40 16.78 29.27
N ASP A 228 -30.04 17.56 30.13
CA ASP A 228 -31.48 17.49 30.36
C ASP A 228 -32.27 18.26 29.29
N VAL A 229 -33.51 17.85 29.04
CA VAL A 229 -34.47 18.54 28.17
C VAL A 229 -35.66 18.98 29.02
N PRO A 230 -36.03 20.27 29.00
CA PRO A 230 -37.24 20.72 29.68
C PRO A 230 -38.50 20.13 29.03
N PHE A 231 -39.53 19.85 29.84
CA PHE A 231 -40.85 19.51 29.30
C PHE A 231 -41.46 20.72 28.59
N PHE A 232 -42.31 20.46 27.60
CA PHE A 232 -43.10 21.47 26.92
C PHE A 232 -44.58 21.19 27.18
N TYR A 233 -45.30 22.19 27.70
CA TYR A 233 -46.69 22.08 28.14
C TYR A 233 -47.68 22.75 27.16
N GLY A 234 -47.17 23.56 26.23
CA GLY A 234 -47.98 24.28 25.25
C GLY A 234 -48.68 25.50 25.84
N ARG A 235 -48.08 26.15 26.84
CA ARG A 235 -48.65 27.36 27.46
C ARG A 235 -48.31 28.60 26.65
N ASP A 236 -49.12 29.65 26.81
CA ASP A 236 -48.94 30.93 26.08
C ASP A 236 -47.59 31.63 26.37
N ASP A 237 -46.92 31.27 27.47
CA ASP A 237 -45.61 31.77 27.88
C ASP A 237 -44.42 30.90 27.43
N GLU A 238 -44.68 29.78 26.73
CA GLU A 238 -43.64 28.90 26.18
C GLU A 238 -43.43 29.15 24.68
N ASP A 239 -42.18 29.30 24.25
CA ASP A 239 -41.84 29.45 22.82
C ASP A 239 -41.54 28.06 22.20
N PRO A 240 -42.37 27.58 21.24
CA PRO A 240 -42.15 26.30 20.58
C PRO A 240 -40.82 26.23 19.82
N TYR A 241 -40.35 27.34 19.24
CA TYR A 241 -39.09 27.38 18.50
C TYR A 241 -37.89 27.29 19.43
N GLU A 242 -37.94 27.97 20.58
CA GLU A 242 -36.90 27.88 21.60
C GLU A 242 -36.81 26.46 22.17
N TRP A 243 -37.96 25.84 22.47
CA TRP A 243 -37.99 24.47 22.95
C TRP A 243 -37.43 23.48 21.92
N CYS A 244 -37.81 23.61 20.64
CA CYS A 244 -37.25 22.77 19.56
C CYS A 244 -35.73 22.88 19.50
N ARG A 245 -35.19 24.10 19.57
CA ARG A 245 -33.73 24.32 19.57
C ARG A 245 -33.04 23.64 20.75
N LEU A 246 -33.62 23.73 21.95
CA LEU A 246 -33.09 23.10 23.16
C LEU A 246 -33.14 21.58 23.07
N PHE A 247 -34.26 21.02 22.58
CA PHE A 247 -34.40 19.58 22.35
C PHE A 247 -33.37 19.08 21.34
N GLU A 248 -33.16 19.78 20.22
CA GLU A 248 -32.18 19.37 19.21
C GLU A 248 -30.73 19.42 19.72
N ALA A 249 -30.38 20.47 20.47
CA ALA A 249 -29.06 20.58 21.09
C ALA A 249 -28.81 19.45 22.10
N ALA A 250 -29.79 19.14 22.94
CA ALA A 250 -29.69 18.05 23.91
C ALA A 250 -29.73 16.66 23.24
N PHE A 251 -30.52 16.49 22.19
CA PHE A 251 -30.57 15.27 21.38
C PHE A 251 -29.19 14.94 20.80
N ALA A 252 -28.52 15.95 20.22
CA ALA A 252 -27.16 15.82 19.71
C ALA A 252 -26.14 15.57 20.85
N ALA A 253 -26.22 16.31 21.95
CA ALA A 253 -25.31 16.18 23.09
C ALA A 253 -25.42 14.82 23.80
N ASN A 254 -26.61 14.23 23.84
CA ASN A 254 -26.85 12.92 24.43
C ASN A 254 -26.53 11.76 23.49
N GLY A 255 -26.23 12.03 22.22
CA GLY A 255 -25.94 11.02 21.20
C GLY A 255 -27.10 10.05 20.99
N TRP A 256 -28.35 10.55 21.07
CA TRP A 256 -29.53 9.72 20.83
C TRP A 256 -29.66 9.38 19.34
N PRO A 257 -30.20 8.19 19.00
CA PRO A 257 -30.25 7.74 17.62
C PRO A 257 -31.38 8.44 16.83
N ASP A 258 -31.08 8.91 15.60
CA ASP A 258 -31.99 9.72 14.76
C ASP A 258 -33.36 9.07 14.54
N ASN A 259 -33.41 7.75 14.37
CA ASN A 259 -34.65 7.00 14.19
C ASN A 259 -35.60 7.07 15.40
N ARG A 260 -35.13 7.56 16.55
CA ARG A 260 -35.91 7.74 17.79
C ARG A 260 -36.24 9.20 18.08
N LYS A 261 -35.76 10.17 17.29
CA LYS A 261 -35.94 11.61 17.55
C LYS A 261 -37.39 11.99 17.83
N ILE A 262 -38.32 11.52 17.00
CA ILE A 262 -39.76 11.80 17.15
C ILE A 262 -40.34 11.14 18.41
N ALA A 263 -40.04 9.85 18.62
CA ALA A 263 -40.54 9.11 19.77
C ALA A 263 -40.01 9.67 21.10
N LEU A 264 -38.78 10.16 21.12
CA LEU A 264 -38.18 10.84 22.27
C LEU A 264 -38.82 12.20 22.49
N ALA A 265 -38.96 13.02 21.44
CA ALA A 265 -39.61 14.34 21.52
C ALA A 265 -41.01 14.23 22.13
N ALA A 266 -41.82 13.26 21.67
CA ALA A 266 -43.16 13.00 22.21
C ALA A 266 -43.19 12.72 23.71
N GLY A 267 -42.13 12.14 24.29
CA GLY A 267 -42.02 11.91 25.73
C GLY A 267 -41.86 13.19 26.56
N PHE A 268 -41.38 14.26 25.94
CA PHE A 268 -41.16 15.57 26.56
C PHE A 268 -42.33 16.55 26.34
N LEU A 269 -43.30 16.22 25.49
CA LEU A 269 -44.55 16.95 25.37
C LEU A 269 -45.52 16.54 26.49
N LYS A 270 -46.22 17.51 27.08
CA LYS A 270 -47.17 17.32 28.19
C LYS A 270 -48.45 18.13 27.97
N GLU A 271 -49.54 17.61 28.53
CA GLU A 271 -50.84 18.31 28.62
C GLU A 271 -51.38 18.77 27.26
N ALA A 272 -51.38 20.09 26.98
CA ALA A 272 -51.99 20.68 25.80
C ALA A 272 -51.06 20.70 24.57
N ALA A 273 -49.81 20.24 24.73
CA ALA A 273 -48.80 20.11 23.68
C ALA A 273 -48.97 18.88 22.79
#